data_AF-A0A1H1YJQ2-F1
#
_entry.id   AF-A0A1H1YJQ2-F1
#
_cell.length_a   1.000
_cell.length_b   1.000
_cell.length_c   1.000
_cell.angle_alpha   90.00
_cell.angle_beta   90.00
_cell.angle_gamma   90.00
#
_symmetry.space_group_name_H-M   'P 1'
#
loop_
_entity.id
_entity.type
_entity.pdbx_description
1 polymer ?
#
loop_
_entity_poly.entity_id
_entity_poly.type
_entity_poly.pdbx_seq_one_letter_code
_entity_poly.pdbx_strand_id
1 'polypeptide(L)' 'MSGPEDTAPRWRVVAGSPSDEELAALVVALTAAAGAAAAAPVAVPPVRSAWAAAAREGRPPLSPGPGAWVGSARPR' A
#
# COMPACT_ATOMS: atom_id res chain seq x y z
N MET A 1 10.99 18.41 24.18
CA MET A 1 12.40 18.05 23.93
C MET A 1 12.42 17.15 22.71
N SER A 2 12.48 17.72 21.50
CA SER A 2 12.73 16.92 20.30
C SER A 2 14.14 16.34 20.41
N GLY A 3 14.24 15.01 20.37
CA GLY A 3 15.52 14.29 20.38
C GLY A 3 16.23 14.40 19.02
N PRO A 4 17.49 13.93 18.93
CA PRO A 4 18.29 13.96 17.69
C PRO A 4 17.62 13.24 16.49
N GLU A 5 16.58 12.44 16.75
CA GLU A 5 15.68 11.86 15.75
C GLU A 5 15.09 12.89 14.76
N ASP A 6 14.82 14.11 15.21
CA ASP A 6 14.14 15.15 14.40
C ASP A 6 15.04 15.75 13.30
N THR A 7 16.35 15.46 13.33
CA THR A 7 17.31 15.91 12.30
C THR A 7 17.53 14.87 11.19
N ALA A 8 17.01 13.64 11.36
CA ALA A 8 17.17 12.62 10.35
C ALA A 8 16.45 13.04 9.06
N PRO A 9 17.13 12.94 7.89
CA PRO A 9 16.51 13.29 6.62
C PRO A 9 15.30 12.39 6.36
N ARG A 10 14.12 12.99 6.17
CA ARG A 10 12.86 12.25 5.92
C ARG A 10 12.86 11.48 4.59
N TRP A 11 13.73 11.85 3.66
CA TRP A 11 13.82 11.27 2.32
C TRP A 11 15.29 11.10 1.91
N ARG A 12 15.59 10.09 1.10
CA ARG A 12 16.93 9.83 0.55
C ARG A 12 16.82 9.45 -0.93
N VAL A 13 17.72 9.98 -1.74
CA VAL A 13 17.91 9.53 -3.13
C VAL A 13 18.57 8.16 -3.10
N VAL A 14 17.87 7.14 -3.60
CA VAL A 14 18.37 5.74 -3.60
C VAL A 14 19.12 5.37 -4.89
N ALA A 15 18.91 6.13 -5.97
CA ALA A 15 19.55 5.93 -7.27
C ALA A 15 19.60 7.25 -8.06
N GLY A 16 20.61 7.39 -8.92
CA GLY A 16 20.85 8.59 -9.75
C GLY A 16 21.65 9.68 -9.03
N SER A 17 22.04 10.71 -9.79
CA SER A 17 22.75 11.91 -9.31
C SER A 17 22.02 13.15 -9.82
N PRO A 18 20.91 13.55 -9.17
CA PRO A 18 20.15 14.73 -9.61
C PRO A 18 20.99 16.00 -9.47
N SER A 19 20.73 16.98 -10.33
CA SER A 19 21.30 18.32 -10.15
C SER A 19 20.68 19.03 -8.94
N ASP A 20 21.32 20.11 -8.48
CA ASP A 20 20.81 20.92 -7.37
C ASP A 20 19.43 21.51 -7.72
N GLU A 21 19.21 21.91 -8.97
CA GLU A 21 17.93 22.41 -9.46
C GLU A 21 16.84 21.34 -9.46
N GLU A 22 17.16 20.11 -9.87
CA GLU A 22 16.21 19.00 -9.86
C GLU A 22 15.81 18.61 -8.43
N LEU A 23 16.78 18.60 -7.51
CA LEU A 23 16.51 18.38 -6.09
C LEU A 23 15.62 19.47 -5.50
N ALA A 24 15.90 20.74 -5.81
CA ALA A 24 15.08 21.86 -5.37
C ALA A 24 13.64 21.76 -5.89
N ALA A 25 13.48 21.45 -7.18
CA ALA A 25 12.18 21.26 -7.81
C ALA A 25 11.38 20.12 -7.13
N LEU A 26 12.04 19.00 -6.81
CA LEU A 26 11.41 17.88 -6.11
C LEU A 26 10.93 18.26 -4.71
N VAL A 27 11.76 18.99 -3.94
CA VAL A 27 11.38 19.46 -2.60
C VAL A 27 10.17 20.40 -2.65
N VAL A 28 10.15 21.34 -3.61
CA VAL A 28 9.01 22.25 -3.81
C VAL A 28 7.74 21.47 -4.17
N ALA A 29 7.83 20.50 -5.08
CA ALA A 29 6.68 19.68 -5.46
C ALA A 29 6.11 18.87 -4.28
N LEU A 30 6.99 18.25 -3.47
CA LEU A 30 6.59 17.47 -2.31
C LEU A 30 5.95 18.32 -1.21
N THR A 31 6.53 19.50 -0.93
CA THR A 31 5.97 20.44 0.07
C THR A 31 4.62 20.99 -0.37
N ALA A 32 4.46 21.34 -1.64
CA ALA A 32 3.18 21.77 -2.19
C ALA A 32 2.12 20.66 -2.12
N ALA A 33 2.48 19.43 -2.48
CA ALA A 33 1.58 18.27 -2.40
C ALA A 33 1.14 17.98 -0.96
N ALA A 34 2.07 18.03 0.00
CA ALA A 34 1.77 17.84 1.42
C ALA A 34 0.83 18.93 1.97
N GLY A 35 1.05 20.20 1.58
CA GLY A 35 0.16 21.31 1.94
C GLY A 35 -1.24 21.17 1.35
N ALA A 36 -1.34 20.76 0.09
CA ALA A 36 -2.63 20.52 -0.56
C ALA A 36 -3.42 19.38 0.09
N ALA A 37 -2.74 18.29 0.50
CA ALA A 37 -3.37 17.18 1.22
C ALA A 37 -3.91 17.59 2.60
N ALA A 38 -3.25 18.55 3.27
CA ALA A 38 -3.73 19.09 4.54
C ALA A 38 -4.94 20.03 4.39
N ALA A 39 -5.06 20.72 3.25
CA ALA A 39 -6.15 21.65 2.97
C ALA A 39 -7.40 20.99 2.34
N ALA A 40 -7.26 19.80 1.77
CA ALA A 40 -8.40 19.09 1.18
C ALA A 40 -9.30 18.51 2.27
N PRO A 41 -10.63 18.76 2.26
CA PRO A 41 -11.55 18.00 3.09
C PRO A 41 -11.42 16.53 2.68
N VAL A 42 -11.12 15.66 3.65
CA VAL A 42 -11.00 14.22 3.40
C VAL A 42 -12.38 13.69 3.04
N ALA A 43 -12.71 13.66 1.75
CA ALA A 43 -13.74 12.79 1.24
C ALA A 43 -13.19 11.37 1.42
N VAL A 44 -13.58 10.70 2.50
CA VAL A 44 -13.23 9.30 2.73
C VAL A 44 -14.12 8.47 1.80
N PRO A 45 -13.63 7.94 0.66
CA PRO A 45 -14.36 6.90 -0.03
C PRO A 45 -14.54 5.73 0.94
N PRO A 46 -15.69 5.04 0.93
CA PRO A 46 -15.91 3.91 1.84
C PRO A 46 -14.77 2.90 1.64
N VAL A 47 -14.01 2.64 2.71
CA VAL A 47 -12.88 1.72 2.69
C VAL A 47 -13.42 0.32 2.44
N ARG A 48 -13.33 -0.15 1.20
CA ARG A 48 -13.63 -1.54 0.86
C ARG A 48 -12.41 -2.36 1.23
N SER A 49 -12.56 -3.34 2.12
CA SER A 49 -11.43 -4.20 2.48
C SER A 49 -10.95 -4.98 1.25
N ALA A 50 -9.63 -5.16 1.11
CA ALA A 50 -9.06 -6.02 0.06
C ALA A 50 -9.60 -7.47 0.18
N TRP A 51 -9.91 -7.90 1.42
CA TRP A 51 -10.64 -9.14 1.69
C TRP A 51 -12.03 -9.19 1.07
N ALA A 52 -12.80 -8.09 1.10
CA ALA A 52 -14.11 -8.00 0.46
C ALA A 52 -14.04 -7.91 -1.07
N ALA A 53 -12.90 -7.48 -1.64
CA ALA A 53 -12.67 -7.51 -3.08
C ALA A 53 -12.55 -8.95 -3.61
N ALA A 54 -11.76 -9.79 -2.93
CA ALA A 54 -11.55 -11.20 -3.30
C ALA A 54 -12.84 -12.04 -3.26
N ALA A 55 -13.78 -11.71 -2.35
CA ALA A 55 -15.08 -12.40 -2.28
C ALA A 55 -15.99 -12.13 -3.50
N ARG A 56 -15.78 -11.03 -4.22
CA ARG A 56 -16.59 -10.66 -5.39
C ARG A 56 -16.03 -11.18 -6.71
N GLU A 57 -14.73 -11.48 -6.78
CA GLU A 57 -14.05 -12.04 -7.96
C GLU A 57 -14.19 -13.58 -7.99
N GLY A 58 -15.39 -14.04 -7.64
CA GLY A 58 -15.71 -15.41 -7.23
C GLY A 58 -15.04 -16.50 -8.05
N ARG A 59 -14.20 -17.28 -7.38
CA ARG A 59 -13.80 -18.60 -7.85
C ARG A 59 -15.05 -19.50 -7.89
N PRO A 60 -15.32 -20.23 -9.00
CA PRO A 60 -16.42 -21.17 -9.01
C PRO A 60 -16.27 -22.19 -7.88
N PRO A 61 -17.36 -22.58 -7.19
CA PRO A 61 -17.31 -23.58 -6.16
C PRO A 61 -16.72 -24.87 -6.76
N LEU A 62 -15.71 -25.45 -6.09
CA LEU A 62 -15.22 -26.77 -6.47
C LEU A 62 -16.32 -27.78 -6.20
N SER A 63 -16.75 -28.49 -7.25
CA SER A 63 -17.56 -29.71 -7.06
C SER A 63 -16.61 -30.87 -6.79
N PRO A 64 -16.63 -31.48 -5.59
CA PRO A 64 -15.90 -32.70 -5.34
C PRO A 64 -16.53 -33.83 -6.17
N GLY A 65 -15.72 -34.52 -6.97
CA GLY A 65 -16.16 -35.71 -7.68
C GLY A 65 -16.44 -36.90 -6.72
N PRO A 66 -17.13 -37.95 -7.19
CA PRO A 66 -17.31 -39.18 -6.42
C PRO A 66 -15.96 -39.71 -5.92
N GLY A 67 -15.83 -39.89 -4.61
CA GLY A 67 -14.59 -40.36 -3.97
C GLY A 67 -13.51 -39.30 -3.69
N ALA A 68 -13.75 -38.02 -3.99
CA ALA A 68 -12.73 -36.95 -3.89
C ALA A 68 -12.14 -36.74 -2.49
N TRP A 69 -12.85 -37.16 -1.43
CA TRP A 69 -12.42 -37.00 -0.04
C TRP A 69 -11.97 -38.32 0.62
N VAL A 70 -11.95 -39.44 -0.12
CA VAL A 70 -11.62 -40.75 0.47
C VAL A 70 -10.16 -40.82 0.91
N GLY A 71 -9.27 -40.05 0.26
CA GLY A 71 -7.86 -39.96 0.63
C GLY A 71 -7.58 -39.11 1.88
N SER A 72 -8.43 -38.14 2.21
CA SER A 72 -8.22 -37.24 3.36
C SER A 72 -8.55 -37.86 4.70
N ALA A 73 -9.31 -38.96 4.72
CA ALA A 73 -9.72 -39.66 5.95
C ALA A 73 -8.85 -40.89 6.25
N ARG A 74 -7.80 -41.19 5.45
CA ARG A 74 -6.93 -42.34 5.71
C ARG A 74 -5.90 -42.01 6.79
N PRO A 75 -5.68 -42.91 7.78
CA PRO A 75 -4.59 -42.78 8.74
C PRO A 75 -3.24 -42.79 8.02
N ARG A 76 -2.27 -42.05 8.56
CA ARG A 76 -0.86 -42.14 8.14
C ARG A 76 -0.18 -43.34 8.78
#